data_AF-A0A1S9CV34-F1
#
_entry.id   AF-A0A1S9CV34-F1
#
_cell.length_a   1.000
_cell.length_b   1.000
_cell.length_c   1.000
_cell.angle_alpha   90.00
_cell.angle_beta   90.00
_cell.angle_gamma   90.00
#
_symmetry.space_group_name_H-M   'P 1'
#
loop_
_entity.id
_entity.type
_entity.pdbx_description
1 polymer ?
#
loop_
_entity_poly.entity_id
_entity_poly.type
_entity_poly.pdbx_seq_one_letter_code
_entity_poly.pdbx_strand_id
1 'polypeptide(L)'
;MRAFDLPAVIGLFLKTGEARFVTVTGLNGDRVTLAIDRKTGTYPRAAIEPLWNGYYTVVWRPPKRVDRLISPGVEGPGVLWLRERLDQLDGRKTQVAKPRHYDEALRERVIAFQHRHALAPDGMIGPETLLYPDEPWKAERRGEEPAIAVL
;
A
#
# COMPACT_ATOMS: atom_id res chain seq x y z
N MET A 1 -5.40 10.28 -6.38
CA MET A 1 -4.82 9.24 -5.50
C MET A 1 -5.88 8.76 -4.52
N ARG A 2 -6.52 7.63 -4.81
CA ARG A 2 -7.31 6.88 -3.84
C ARG A 2 -6.96 5.44 -4.15
N ALA A 3 -6.02 4.88 -3.39
CA ALA A 3 -5.72 3.46 -3.52
C ALA A 3 -5.08 2.87 -2.28
N PHE A 4 -4.34 3.64 -1.47
CA PHE A 4 -3.44 2.98 -0.52
C PHE A 4 -3.64 3.28 0.96
N ASP A 5 -4.32 4.33 1.42
CA ASP A 5 -4.35 4.72 2.86
C ASP A 5 -2.96 4.66 3.54
N LEU A 6 -1.90 4.73 2.74
CA LEU A 6 -0.51 4.68 3.14
C LEU A 6 0.01 6.11 3.21
N PRO A 7 0.82 6.44 4.21
CA PRO A 7 1.54 7.70 4.22
C PRO A 7 2.39 7.86 2.96
N ALA A 8 2.25 9.00 2.30
CA ALA A 8 3.03 9.35 1.12
C ALA A 8 3.73 10.69 1.33
N VAL A 9 5.02 10.77 1.01
CA VAL A 9 5.76 12.04 0.97
C VAL A 9 5.55 12.68 -0.40
N ILE A 10 5.17 13.96 -0.40
CA ILE A 10 5.02 14.76 -1.62
C ILE A 10 5.90 16.01 -1.53
N GLY A 11 6.37 16.48 -2.68
CA GLY A 11 7.01 17.80 -2.81
C GLY A 11 5.98 18.87 -3.16
N LEU A 12 5.90 19.92 -2.35
CA LEU A 12 5.12 21.13 -2.63
C LEU A 12 6.05 22.25 -3.07
N PHE A 13 5.84 22.74 -4.29
CA PHE A 13 6.63 23.78 -4.93
C PHE A 13 5.95 25.13 -4.70
N LEU A 14 6.51 25.90 -3.79
CA LEU A 14 5.97 27.21 -3.44
C LEU A 14 6.28 28.22 -4.54
N LYS A 15 5.46 29.28 -4.63
CA LYS A 15 5.69 30.39 -5.56
C LYS A 15 7.02 31.11 -5.33
N THR A 16 7.62 30.94 -4.14
CA THR A 16 8.95 31.44 -3.78
C THR A 16 10.10 30.67 -4.44
N GLY A 17 9.81 29.56 -5.13
CA GLY A 17 10.81 28.67 -5.73
C GLY A 17 11.34 27.59 -4.78
N GLU A 18 10.93 27.61 -3.51
CA GLU A 18 11.30 26.58 -2.52
C GLU A 18 10.40 25.34 -2.65
N ALA A 19 11.02 24.15 -2.57
CA ALA A 19 10.30 22.89 -2.43
C ALA A 19 10.22 22.48 -0.95
N ARG A 20 9.02 22.16 -0.47
CA ARG A 20 8.78 21.64 0.88
C ARG A 20 8.27 20.21 0.78
N PHE A 21 8.95 19.28 1.46
CA PHE A 21 8.49 17.91 1.56
C PHE A 21 7.53 17.75 2.74
N VAL A 22 6.37 17.16 2.50
CA VAL A 22 5.33 16.94 3.50
C VAL A 22 4.77 15.53 3.38
N THR A 23 4.30 14.96 4.49
CA THR A 23 3.69 13.64 4.47
C THR A 23 2.17 13.76 4.39
N VAL A 24 1.56 13.25 3.34
CA VAL A 24 0.12 13.01 3.25
C VAL A 24 -0.21 11.79 4.12
N THR A 25 -1.07 11.97 5.12
CA THR A 25 -1.47 10.89 6.05
C THR A 25 -2.96 10.54 5.94
N GLY A 26 -3.72 11.26 5.12
CA GLY A 26 -5.12 10.96 4.88
C GLY A 26 -5.71 11.77 3.73
N LEU A 27 -6.65 11.15 3.01
CA LEU A 27 -7.37 11.75 1.90
C LEU A 27 -8.86 11.49 2.10
N ASN A 28 -9.64 12.53 2.39
CA ASN A 28 -11.08 12.41 2.59
C ASN A 28 -11.81 13.46 1.75
N GLY A 29 -12.52 13.00 0.72
CA GLY A 29 -13.24 13.87 -0.21
C GLY A 29 -12.35 14.95 -0.83
N ASP A 30 -12.66 16.20 -0.50
CA ASP A 30 -11.96 17.42 -0.92
C ASP A 30 -10.88 17.88 0.08
N ARG A 31 -10.54 17.05 1.08
CA ARG A 31 -9.55 17.37 2.11
C ARG A 31 -8.35 16.44 2.10
N VAL A 32 -7.19 17.02 2.37
CA VAL A 32 -5.89 16.33 2.50
C VAL A 32 -5.37 16.58 3.91
N THR A 33 -5.00 15.52 4.62
CA THR A 33 -4.30 15.63 5.91
C THR A 33 -2.80 15.55 5.67
N LEU A 34 -2.08 16.59 6.09
CA LEU A 34 -0.63 16.71 5.97
C LEU A 34 0.01 16.68 7.35
N ALA A 35 1.13 15.96 7.48
CA ALA A 35 2.04 16.06 8.62
C ALA A 35 3.28 16.88 8.23
N ILE A 36 3.58 17.90 9.03
CA ILE A 36 4.69 18.84 8.85
C ILE A 36 5.30 19.09 10.23
N ASP A 37 6.59 18.83 10.41
CA ASP A 37 7.31 19.07 11.67
C ASP A 37 6.58 18.54 12.92
N ARG A 38 6.07 17.30 12.83
CA ARG A 38 5.25 16.60 13.85
C ARG A 38 3.87 17.19 14.15
N LYS A 39 3.45 18.24 13.44
CA LYS A 39 2.08 18.77 13.49
C LYS A 39 1.27 18.19 12.33
N THR A 40 0.01 17.89 12.60
CA THR A 40 -0.94 17.47 11.57
C THR A 40 -1.92 18.60 11.28
N GLY A 41 -2.20 18.83 10.00
CA GLY A 41 -3.13 19.84 9.53
C GLY A 41 -3.98 19.30 8.39
N THR A 42 -5.25 19.68 8.34
CA THR A 42 -6.16 19.27 7.26
C THR A 42 -6.47 20.45 6.36
N TYR A 43 -6.11 20.32 5.08
CA TYR A 43 -6.20 21.40 4.10
C TYR A 43 -7.16 21.04 2.96
N PRO A 44 -7.81 22.03 2.33
CA PRO A 44 -8.54 21.82 1.09
C PRO A 44 -7.60 21.30 0.01
N ARG A 45 -8.02 20.26 -0.70
CA ARG A 45 -7.26 19.64 -1.78
C ARG A 45 -6.92 20.63 -2.89
N ALA A 46 -7.87 21.52 -3.23
CA ALA A 46 -7.68 22.58 -4.20
C ALA A 46 -6.56 23.58 -3.84
N ALA A 47 -6.18 23.68 -2.56
CA ALA A 47 -5.05 24.50 -2.14
C ALA A 47 -3.70 23.80 -2.30
N ILE A 48 -3.70 22.45 -2.33
CA ILE A 48 -2.49 21.63 -2.42
C ILE A 48 -2.16 21.25 -3.87
N GLU A 49 -3.18 20.94 -4.67
CA GLU A 49 -3.01 20.49 -6.07
C GLU A 49 -2.15 21.42 -6.93
N PRO A 50 -2.30 22.76 -6.89
CA PRO A 50 -1.48 23.66 -7.71
C PRO A 50 0.00 23.70 -7.29
N LEU A 51 0.32 23.27 -6.06
CA LEU A 51 1.68 23.25 -5.52
C LEU A 51 2.35 21.90 -5.76
N TRP A 52 1.60 20.88 -6.15
CA TRP A 52 2.10 19.52 -6.28
C TRP A 52 2.38 19.19 -7.75
N ASN A 53 3.55 18.60 -8.01
CA ASN A 53 3.99 18.25 -9.37
C ASN A 53 3.58 16.84 -9.81
N GLY A 54 2.79 16.12 -9.01
CA GLY A 54 2.33 14.76 -9.31
C GLY A 54 3.23 13.64 -8.79
N TYR A 55 4.46 13.94 -8.37
CA TYR A 55 5.39 12.93 -7.85
C TYR A 55 5.18 12.69 -6.37
N TYR A 56 5.28 11.43 -5.96
CA TYR A 56 5.10 11.02 -4.58
C TYR A 56 5.98 9.81 -4.27
N THR A 57 6.29 9.67 -3.00
CA THR A 57 7.05 8.54 -2.48
C THR A 57 6.24 7.89 -1.37
N VAL A 58 5.88 6.62 -1.54
CA VAL A 58 5.11 5.89 -0.54
C VAL A 58 6.05 5.29 0.49
N VAL A 59 5.69 5.45 1.76
CA VAL A 59 6.43 4.88 2.86
C VAL A 59 5.66 3.64 3.34
N TRP A 60 6.21 2.46 3.04
CA TRP A 60 5.54 1.19 3.29
C TRP A 60 6.50 0.18 3.95
N ARG A 61 6.00 -0.59 4.92
CA ARG A 61 6.72 -1.69 5.55
C ARG A 61 6.06 -3.00 5.12
N PRO A 62 6.77 -3.89 4.41
CA PRO A 62 6.21 -5.19 4.06
C PRO A 62 5.87 -5.98 5.32
N PRO A 63 4.78 -6.76 5.32
CA PRO A 63 4.48 -7.68 6.41
C PRO A 63 5.67 -8.61 6.63
N LYS A 64 6.11 -8.77 7.89
CA LYS A 64 7.29 -9.59 8.27
C LYS A 64 7.25 -11.04 7.78
N ARG A 65 6.11 -11.52 7.28
CA ARG A 65 5.84 -12.91 6.86
C ARG A 65 5.92 -13.13 5.36
N VAL A 66 6.20 -12.10 4.56
CA VAL A 66 6.32 -12.23 3.10
C VAL A 66 7.77 -12.05 2.70
N ASP A 67 8.42 -13.16 2.33
CA ASP A 67 9.67 -13.10 1.57
C ASP A 67 9.39 -12.52 0.17
N ARG A 68 10.36 -11.77 -0.35
CA ARG A 68 10.30 -10.79 -1.47
C ARG A 68 9.48 -11.15 -2.73
N LEU A 69 9.08 -12.40 -2.94
CA LEU A 69 8.24 -12.84 -4.05
C LEU A 69 7.45 -14.10 -3.67
N ILE A 70 6.12 -14.07 -3.81
CA ILE A 70 5.28 -15.28 -3.75
C ILE A 70 4.77 -15.60 -5.16
N SER A 71 5.03 -16.81 -5.65
CA SER A 71 4.73 -17.22 -7.03
C SER A 71 4.27 -18.69 -7.11
N PRO A 72 3.71 -19.14 -8.26
CA PRO A 72 3.31 -20.53 -8.46
C PRO A 72 4.39 -21.55 -8.10
N GLY A 73 3.98 -22.61 -7.40
CA GLY A 73 4.88 -23.70 -6.97
C GLY A 73 5.68 -23.42 -5.69
N VAL A 74 5.66 -22.18 -5.16
CA VAL A 74 6.27 -21.89 -3.85
C VAL A 74 5.44 -22.51 -2.73
N GLU A 75 6.12 -23.00 -1.69
CA GLU A 75 5.51 -23.46 -0.45
C GLU A 75 6.07 -22.67 0.74
N GLY A 76 5.19 -22.19 1.63
CA GLY A 76 5.66 -21.50 2.83
C GLY A 76 4.58 -20.73 3.60
N PRO A 77 4.99 -20.09 4.71
CA PRO A 77 4.08 -19.29 5.55
C PRO A 77 3.51 -18.06 4.82
N GLY A 78 4.25 -17.47 3.87
CA GLY A 78 3.76 -16.36 3.06
C GLY A 78 2.56 -16.74 2.18
N VAL A 79 2.54 -17.97 1.66
CA VAL A 79 1.41 -18.48 0.85
C VAL A 79 0.16 -18.69 1.71
N LEU A 80 0.32 -19.22 2.93
CA LEU A 80 -0.78 -19.38 3.87
C LEU A 80 -1.40 -18.01 4.21
N TRP A 81 -0.55 -17.03 4.54
CA TRP A 81 -0.99 -15.65 4.81
C TRP A 81 -1.75 -15.06 3.61
N LEU A 82 -1.22 -15.22 2.39
CA LEU A 82 -1.86 -14.71 1.17
C LEU A 82 -3.26 -15.30 0.97
N ARG A 83 -3.40 -16.61 1.19
CA ARG A 83 -4.67 -17.31 1.04
C ARG A 83 -5.69 -16.83 2.08
N GLU A 84 -5.28 -16.73 3.34
CA GLU A 84 -6.10 -16.18 4.43
C GLU A 84 -6.53 -14.73 4.13
N ARG A 85 -5.64 -13.93 3.52
CA ARG A 85 -5.94 -12.56 3.14
C ARG A 85 -6.99 -12.48 2.04
N LEU A 86 -6.80 -13.23 0.95
CA LEU A 86 -7.78 -13.26 -0.13
C LEU A 86 -9.11 -13.82 0.35
N ASP A 87 -9.12 -14.74 1.32
CA ASP A 87 -10.34 -15.25 1.96
C ASP A 87 -11.09 -14.15 2.70
N GLN A 88 -10.40 -13.32 3.48
CA GLN A 88 -10.99 -12.15 4.15
C GLN A 88 -11.57 -11.15 3.15
N LEU A 89 -10.83 -10.82 2.09
CA LEU A 89 -11.26 -9.87 1.05
C LEU A 89 -12.44 -10.39 0.23
N ASP A 90 -12.44 -11.68 -0.09
CA ASP A 90 -13.51 -12.34 -0.84
C ASP A 90 -14.72 -12.70 0.07
N GLY A 91 -14.64 -12.50 1.39
CA GLY A 91 -15.69 -12.84 2.34
C GLY A 91 -15.96 -14.34 2.46
N ARG A 92 -14.95 -15.19 2.23
CA ARG A 92 -15.07 -16.65 2.20
C ARG A 92 -14.03 -17.34 3.07
N LYS A 93 -14.18 -18.65 3.27
CA LYS A 93 -13.15 -19.51 3.86
C LYS A 93 -12.83 -20.65 2.92
N THR A 94 -11.60 -20.71 2.44
CA THR A 94 -11.14 -21.75 1.54
C THR A 94 -10.43 -22.83 2.35
N GLN A 95 -10.95 -24.06 2.31
CA GLN A 95 -10.26 -25.23 2.86
C GLN A 95 -9.58 -25.99 1.71
N VAL A 96 -8.26 -26.15 1.80
CA VAL A 96 -7.46 -26.91 0.82
C VAL A 96 -6.52 -27.85 1.56
N ALA A 97 -6.17 -28.97 0.93
CA ALA A 97 -5.29 -29.98 1.53
C ALA A 97 -3.86 -29.47 1.80
N LYS A 98 -3.35 -28.55 0.96
CA LYS A 98 -2.01 -27.96 1.07
C LYS A 98 -2.09 -26.42 1.13
N PRO A 99 -2.51 -25.83 2.27
CA PRO A 99 -2.79 -24.39 2.35
C PRO A 99 -1.55 -23.51 2.24
N ARG A 100 -0.35 -24.08 2.45
CA ARG A 100 0.95 -23.42 2.27
C ARG A 100 1.50 -23.52 0.85
N HIS A 101 0.86 -24.28 -0.03
CA HIS A 101 1.31 -24.45 -1.42
C HIS A 101 0.57 -23.47 -2.34
N TYR A 102 1.34 -22.82 -3.21
CA TYR A 102 0.80 -21.91 -4.21
C TYR A 102 0.31 -22.71 -5.42
N ASP A 103 -0.94 -23.13 -5.36
CA ASP A 103 -1.63 -23.86 -6.41
C ASP A 103 -2.26 -22.93 -7.47
N GLU A 104 -2.73 -23.53 -8.58
CA GLU A 104 -3.35 -22.79 -9.67
C GLU A 104 -4.62 -22.05 -9.22
N ALA A 105 -5.39 -22.64 -8.29
CA ALA A 105 -6.56 -21.99 -7.72
C ALA A 105 -6.20 -20.69 -6.96
N LEU A 106 -5.06 -20.65 -6.25
CA LEU A 106 -4.57 -19.42 -5.63
C LEU A 106 -4.08 -18.42 -6.68
N ARG A 107 -3.41 -18.90 -7.74
CA ARG A 107 -2.94 -18.05 -8.84
C ARG A 107 -4.08 -17.30 -9.52
N GLU A 108 -5.17 -17.99 -9.87
CA GLU A 108 -6.35 -17.37 -10.49
C GLU A 108 -6.96 -16.26 -9.62
N ARG A 109 -6.98 -16.47 -8.30
CA ARG A 109 -7.45 -15.46 -7.34
C ARG A 109 -6.55 -14.24 -7.30
N VAL A 110 -5.23 -14.44 -7.36
CA VAL A 110 -4.25 -13.35 -7.41
C VAL A 110 -4.40 -12.56 -8.71
N ILE A 111 -4.56 -13.23 -9.85
CA ILE A 111 -4.83 -12.58 -11.14
C ILE A 111 -6.11 -11.74 -11.08
N ALA A 112 -7.20 -12.30 -10.52
CA ALA A 112 -8.45 -11.57 -10.35
C ALA A 112 -8.29 -10.34 -9.43
N PHE A 113 -7.53 -10.47 -8.34
CA PHE A 113 -7.19 -9.35 -7.47
C PHE A 113 -6.40 -8.27 -8.21
N GLN A 114 -5.32 -8.65 -8.90
CA GLN A 114 -4.49 -7.73 -9.67
C GLN A 114 -5.31 -6.98 -10.73
N HIS A 115 -6.20 -7.67 -11.45
CA HIS A 115 -7.13 -7.04 -12.38
C HIS A 115 -8.04 -6.00 -11.72
N ARG A 116 -8.67 -6.32 -10.58
CA ARG A 116 -9.54 -5.37 -9.85
C ARG A 116 -8.80 -4.13 -9.39
N HIS A 117 -7.49 -4.24 -9.20
CA HIS A 117 -6.63 -3.19 -8.68
C HIS A 117 -5.72 -2.57 -9.75
N ALA A 118 -5.98 -2.83 -11.04
CA ALA A 118 -5.20 -2.31 -12.17
C ALA A 118 -3.68 -2.56 -12.05
N LEU A 119 -3.31 -3.70 -11.44
CA LEU A 119 -1.95 -4.22 -11.41
C LEU A 119 -1.69 -5.12 -12.62
N ALA A 120 -0.42 -5.45 -12.87
CA ALA A 120 -0.05 -6.48 -13.83
C ALA A 120 -0.66 -7.83 -13.39
N PRO A 121 -1.53 -8.48 -14.20
CA PRO A 121 -2.24 -9.69 -13.82
C PRO A 121 -1.40 -10.96 -14.07
N ASP A 122 -0.19 -11.00 -13.52
CA ASP A 122 0.79 -12.07 -13.75
C ASP A 122 0.65 -13.26 -12.77
N GLY A 123 -0.18 -13.11 -11.73
CA GLY A 123 -0.35 -14.12 -10.70
C GLY A 123 0.85 -14.25 -9.76
N MET A 124 1.71 -13.23 -9.67
CA MET A 124 2.85 -13.16 -8.76
C MET A 124 2.67 -12.02 -7.76
N ILE A 125 3.04 -12.25 -6.51
CA ILE A 125 3.00 -11.21 -5.46
C ILE A 125 4.39 -10.59 -5.32
N GLY A 126 4.62 -9.52 -6.07
CA GLY A 126 5.75 -8.61 -5.91
C GLY A 126 5.45 -7.45 -4.95
N PRO A 127 6.42 -6.54 -4.72
CA PRO A 127 6.26 -5.37 -3.85
C PRO A 127 5.04 -4.52 -4.17
N GLU A 128 4.72 -4.32 -5.45
CA GLU A 128 3.58 -3.55 -5.94
C GLU A 128 2.23 -4.19 -5.59
N THR A 129 2.16 -5.52 -5.58
CA THR A 129 0.94 -6.23 -5.18
C THR A 129 0.75 -6.18 -3.66
N LEU A 130 1.85 -6.15 -2.91
CA LEU A 130 1.84 -6.03 -1.45
C LEU A 130 1.53 -4.61 -0.94
N LEU A 131 1.59 -3.57 -1.80
CA LEU A 131 1.22 -2.20 -1.44
C LEU A 131 -0.28 -2.04 -1.14
N TYR A 132 -1.13 -2.98 -1.55
CA TYR A 132 -2.55 -2.96 -1.22
C TYR A 132 -2.73 -3.37 0.25
N PRO A 133 -3.10 -2.41 1.13
CA PRO A 133 -2.86 -2.49 2.56
C PRO A 133 -3.58 -3.65 3.26
N ASP A 134 -2.94 -4.10 4.33
CA ASP A 134 -3.40 -5.12 5.29
C ASP A 134 -4.37 -4.59 6.36
N GLU A 135 -4.31 -3.30 6.70
CA GLU A 135 -5.12 -2.67 7.74
C GLU A 135 -5.22 -1.15 7.51
N PRO A 136 -6.30 -0.48 7.96
CA PRO A 136 -6.32 0.98 8.06
C PRO A 136 -5.25 1.45 9.06
N TRP A 137 -4.38 2.35 8.64
CA TRP A 137 -3.35 2.96 9.48
C TRP A 137 -3.93 3.57 10.76
N LYS A 138 -3.64 2.93 11.91
CA LYS A 138 -3.76 3.57 13.23
C LYS A 138 -2.38 4.06 13.65
N ALA A 139 -2.21 5.37 13.69
CA ALA A 139 -1.01 6.04 14.18
C ALA A 139 -0.81 5.77 15.69
N GLU A 140 -0.28 4.61 16.07
CA GLU A 140 0.12 4.34 17.45
C GLU A 140 1.66 4.37 17.57
N ARG A 141 2.11 5.55 18.00
CA ARG A 141 3.35 5.88 18.75
C ARG A 141 4.37 4.74 18.95
N ARG A 142 5.59 4.90 18.42
CA ARG A 142 6.84 5.28 19.15
C ARG A 142 8.07 4.91 18.28
N GLY A 143 8.87 5.92 17.92
CA GLY A 143 10.34 5.82 17.91
C GLY A 143 11.09 5.14 16.77
N GLU A 144 10.50 4.68 15.67
CA GLU A 144 11.27 4.07 14.58
C GLU A 144 10.98 4.71 13.23
N GLU A 145 12.02 5.30 12.62
CA GLU A 145 11.97 5.88 11.28
C GLU A 145 11.62 4.80 10.23
N PRO A 146 10.75 5.11 9.26
CA PRO A 146 10.43 4.18 8.19
C PRO A 146 11.40 4.32 7.00
N ALA A 147 11.75 3.19 6.37
CA ALA A 147 12.56 3.16 5.16
C ALA A 147 11.75 3.72 3.97
N ILE A 148 12.38 4.61 3.20
CA ILE A 148 11.79 5.30 2.05
C ILE A 148 12.02 4.43 0.80
N ALA A 149 10.95 4.05 0.09
CA ALA A 149 11.05 3.41 -1.22
C ALA A 149 10.66 4.42 -2.31
N VAL A 150 11.62 4.80 -3.17
CA VAL A 150 11.40 5.66 -4.33
C VAL A 150 10.98 4.78 -5.51
N LEU A 151 9.80 5.04 -6.09
CA LEU A 151 9.33 4.45 -7.34
C LEU A 151 9.46 5.49 -8.47
#